data_AF-D2R7J9-F1
#
_entry.id   AF-D2R7J9-F1
#
_cell.length_a   1.000
_cell.length_b   1.000
_cell.length_c   1.000
_cell.angle_alpha   90.00
_cell.angle_beta   90.00
_cell.angle_gamma   90.00
#
_symmetry.space_group_name_H-M   'P 1'
#
loop_
_entity.id
_entity.type
_entity.pdbx_description
1 polymer ?
#
loop_
_entity_poly.entity_id
_entity_poly.type
_entity_poly.pdbx_seq_one_letter_code
_entity_poly.pdbx_strand_id
1 'polypeptide(L)' 'MYRCQQCQCLVPSKTRSYRKTILQRVAVYPARSQANKLRRWNFKEKRMKTDYVDDPGGIGLETVREIRVCSLCYTSSQST' A
#
# COMPACT_ATOMS: atom_id res chain seq x y z
N MET A 1 9.35 -10.36 -19.62
CA MET A 1 8.35 -11.40 -19.94
C MET A 1 7.94 -12.04 -18.62
N TYR A 2 6.65 -12.30 -18.41
CA TYR A 2 6.16 -12.99 -17.20
C TYR A 2 4.89 -13.77 -17.52
N ARG A 3 4.54 -14.77 -16.71
CA ARG A 3 3.25 -15.46 -16.83
C ARG A 3 2.23 -14.79 -15.91
N CYS A 4 1.07 -14.42 -16.46
CA CYS A 4 -0.05 -13.92 -15.67
C CYS A 4 -0.50 -15.02 -14.69
N GLN A 5 -0.53 -14.75 -13.40
CA GLN A 5 -0.87 -15.77 -12.40
C GLN A 5 -2.37 -16.08 -12.35
N GLN A 6 -3.22 -15.27 -12.98
CA GLN A 6 -4.67 -15.48 -13.07
C GLN A 6 -5.07 -16.29 -14.32
N CYS A 7 -4.70 -15.82 -15.53
CA CYS A 7 -5.08 -16.49 -16.78
C CYS A 7 -3.95 -17.31 -17.44
N GLN A 8 -2.77 -17.37 -16.83
CA GLN A 8 -1.61 -18.16 -17.29
C GLN A 8 -1.03 -17.75 -18.66
N CYS A 9 -1.49 -16.64 -19.27
CA CYS A 9 -0.92 -16.15 -20.52
C CYS A 9 0.53 -15.65 -20.33
N LEU A 10 1.34 -15.80 -21.37
CA LEU A 10 2.69 -15.25 -21.42
C LEU A 10 2.63 -13.78 -21.83
N VAL A 11 3.03 -12.89 -20.93
CA VAL A 11 3.10 -11.46 -21.20
C VAL A 11 4.50 -11.11 -21.71
N PRO A 12 4.63 -10.43 -22.87
CA PRO A 12 5.91 -10.09 -23.49
C PRO A 12 6.87 -9.27 -22.61
N SER A 13 8.11 -9.11 -23.08
CA SER A 13 9.03 -8.13 -22.50
C SER A 13 8.51 -6.70 -22.72
N LYS A 14 8.93 -5.77 -21.84
CA LYS A 14 8.56 -4.35 -21.88
C LYS A 14 7.05 -4.05 -21.74
N THR A 15 6.22 -5.04 -21.40
CA THR A 15 4.82 -4.83 -21.01
C THR A 15 4.70 -4.64 -19.50
N ARG A 16 3.89 -3.68 -19.05
CA ARG A 16 3.66 -3.41 -17.62
C ARG A 16 3.05 -4.65 -16.93
N SER A 17 3.54 -4.96 -15.73
CA SER A 17 2.90 -5.92 -14.83
C SER A 17 2.02 -5.21 -13.82
N TYR A 18 0.87 -5.81 -13.51
CA TYR A 18 -0.05 -5.32 -12.49
C TYR A 18 -0.06 -6.28 -11.30
N ARG A 19 -0.41 -5.78 -10.12
CA ARG A 19 -0.62 -6.60 -8.92
C ARG A 19 -2.08 -6.53 -8.53
N LYS A 20 -2.67 -7.68 -8.21
CA LYS A 20 -4.04 -7.79 -7.74
C LYS A 20 -4.03 -8.48 -6.38
N THR A 21 -4.61 -7.83 -5.38
CA THR A 21 -4.83 -8.42 -4.07
C THR A 21 -5.90 -9.50 -4.18
N ILE A 22 -5.60 -10.70 -3.68
CA ILE A 22 -6.53 -11.85 -3.68
C ILE A 22 -6.88 -12.33 -2.28
N LEU A 23 -6.15 -11.86 -1.26
CA LEU A 23 -6.45 -12.15 0.13
C LEU A 23 -6.08 -10.95 0.99
N GLN A 24 -7.03 -10.53 1.82
CA GLN A 24 -6.84 -9.52 2.85
C GLN A 24 -7.19 -10.10 4.21
N ARG A 25 -6.62 -9.53 5.26
CA ARG A 25 -6.98 -9.82 6.65
C ARG A 25 -7.25 -8.52 7.39
N VAL A 26 -8.11 -8.58 8.39
CA VAL A 26 -8.25 -7.50 9.37
C VAL A 26 -7.01 -7.50 10.27
N ALA A 27 -6.45 -6.32 10.52
CA ALA A 27 -5.33 -6.11 11.42
C ALA A 27 -5.66 -5.01 12.43
N VAL A 28 -5.26 -5.23 13.67
CA VAL A 28 -5.33 -4.24 14.74
C VAL A 28 -3.94 -3.67 14.96
N TYR A 29 -3.81 -2.36 14.82
CA TYR A 29 -2.58 -1.62 15.02
C TYR A 29 -2.58 -0.98 16.41
N PRO A 30 -1.58 -1.26 17.26
CA PRO A 30 -1.48 -0.64 18.57
C PRO A 30 -1.12 0.84 18.44
N ALA A 31 -1.45 1.61 19.48
CA ALA A 31 -0.98 2.99 19.61
C ALA A 31 0.56 3.02 19.71
N ARG A 32 1.18 4.02 19.09
CA ARG A 32 2.64 4.22 19.07
C ARG A 32 2.97 5.67 19.37
N SER A 33 3.77 5.89 20.42
CA SER A 33 4.25 7.22 20.76
C SER A 33 5.26 7.74 19.73
N GLN A 34 5.19 9.03 19.40
CA GLN A 34 6.13 9.75 18.53
C GLN A 34 6.35 9.14 17.14
N ALA A 35 5.36 8.40 16.63
CA ALA A 35 5.48 7.65 15.37
C ALA A 35 5.57 8.55 14.12
N ASN A 36 4.96 9.73 14.17
CA ASN A 36 4.87 10.64 13.02
C ASN A 36 5.78 11.85 13.20
N LYS A 37 6.66 12.10 12.22
CA LYS A 37 7.56 13.26 12.21
C LYS A 37 6.97 14.39 11.36
N LEU A 38 6.65 15.51 11.98
CA LEU A 38 6.12 16.69 11.31
C LEU A 38 7.16 17.81 11.33
N ARG A 39 7.54 18.31 10.15
CA ARG A 39 8.35 19.53 10.05
C ARG A 39 7.42 20.71 9.80
N ARG A 40 7.41 21.67 10.72
CA ARG A 40 6.57 22.87 10.63
C ARG A 40 7.44 24.11 10.82
N TRP A 41 7.13 25.16 10.08
CA TRP A 41 7.79 26.44 10.29
C TRP A 41 7.35 27.03 11.63
N ASN A 42 8.30 27.33 12.50
CA ASN A 42 8.05 28.04 13.75
C ASN A 42 8.27 29.53 13.52
N PHE A 43 7.18 30.30 13.45
CA PHE A 43 7.23 31.75 13.23
C PHE A 43 7.90 32.52 14.38
N LYS A 44 7.82 32.03 15.63
CA LYS A 44 8.44 32.69 16.79
C LYS A 44 9.97 32.55 16.77
N GLU A 45 10.45 31.36 16.46
CA GLU A 45 11.88 31.04 16.43
C GLU A 45 12.52 31.25 15.05
N LYS A 46 11.73 31.69 14.05
CA LYS A 46 12.12 31.88 12.64
C LYS A 46 12.94 30.70 12.07
N ARG A 47 12.55 29.47 12.44
CA ARG A 47 13.24 28.24 12.02
C ARG A 47 12.27 27.09 11.80
N MET A 48 12.71 26.09 11.05
CA MET A 48 11.97 24.82 10.93
C MET A 48 12.08 24.03 12.23
N LYS A 49 10.94 23.76 12.87
CA LYS A 49 10.83 22.87 14.03
C LYS A 49 10.39 21.50 13.56
N THR A 50 10.93 20.47 14.22
CA THR A 50 10.46 19.10 14.08
C THR A 50 9.65 18.73 15.31
N ASP A 51 8.39 18.39 15.12
CA ASP A 51 7.52 17.84 16.16
C ASP A 51 7.28 16.35 15.88
N TYR A 52 7.18 15.57 16.95
CA TYR A 52 6.77 14.18 16.87
C TYR A 52 5.34 14.06 17.40
N VAL A 53 4.50 13.34 16.67
CA VAL A 53 3.09 13.11 17.00
C VAL A 53 2.84 11.62 17.13
N ASP A 54 2.05 11.26 18.14
CA ASP A 54 1.66 9.89 18.38
C ASP A 54 0.75 9.37 17.26
N ASP A 55 0.86 8.08 16.98
CA ASP A 55 -0.10 7.35 16.17
C ASP A 55 -1.06 6.63 17.11
N PRO A 56 -2.37 6.93 17.10
CA PRO A 56 -3.33 6.28 17.99
C PRO A 56 -3.54 4.80 17.67
N GLY A 57 -3.00 4.30 16.55
CA GLY A 57 -3.31 2.97 16.06
C GLY A 57 -4.72 2.91 15.47
N GLY A 58 -5.28 1.71 15.35
CA GLY A 58 -6.62 1.50 14.81
C GLY A 58 -6.84 0.12 14.21
N ILE A 59 -7.92 -0.04 13.45
CA ILE A 59 -8.25 -1.28 12.76
C ILE A 59 -8.20 -1.01 11.25
N GLY A 60 -7.55 -1.89 10.50
CA GLY A 60 -7.42 -1.77 9.06
C GLY A 60 -7.40 -3.12 8.35
N LEU A 61 -7.23 -3.09 7.03
CA LEU A 61 -7.04 -4.28 6.20
C LEU A 61 -5.60 -4.35 5.72
N GLU A 62 -5.00 -5.52 5.86
CA GLU A 62 -3.69 -5.83 5.29
C GLU A 62 -3.82 -6.76 4.11
N THR A 63 -3.07 -6.46 3.05
CA THR A 63 -2.89 -7.39 1.94
C THR A 63 -2.03 -8.55 2.39
N VAL A 64 -2.63 -9.75 2.44
CA VAL A 64 -1.94 -11.00 2.80
C VAL A 64 -1.30 -11.63 1.57
N ARG A 65 -2.01 -11.58 0.44
CA ARG A 65 -1.53 -12.19 -0.81
C ARG A 65 -1.90 -11.36 -2.01
N GLU A 66 -0.90 -11.15 -2.86
CA GLU A 66 -1.03 -10.54 -4.18
C GLU A 66 -0.60 -11.51 -5.26
N ILE A 67 -1.18 -11.35 -6.44
CA ILE A 67 -0.74 -12.01 -7.66
C ILE A 67 -0.38 -10.99 -8.74
N ARG A 68 0.60 -11.33 -9.56
CA ARG A 68 0.98 -10.59 -10.75
C ARG A 68 0.08 -10.97 -11.92
N VAL A 69 -0.57 -9.99 -12.53
CA VAL A 69 -1.54 -10.19 -13.60
C VAL A 69 -1.29 -9.28 -14.80
N CYS A 70 -1.82 -9.68 -15.96
CA CYS A 70 -1.87 -8.84 -17.16
C CYS A 70 -2.89 -7.70 -16.98
N SER A 71 -2.85 -6.70 -17.86
CA SER A 71 -3.78 -5.54 -17.81
C SER A 71 -5.24 -5.97 -17.84
N LEU A 72 -5.60 -6.95 -18.68
CA LEU A 72 -6.97 -7.45 -18.81
C LEU A 72 -7.49 -8.08 -17.51
N CYS A 73 -6.68 -8.89 -16.84
CA CYS A 73 -7.04 -9.51 -15.56
C CYS A 73 -7.04 -8.52 -14.39
N TYR A 74 -6.31 -7.41 -14.52
CA TYR A 74 -6.33 -6.33 -13.53
C TYR A 74 -7.63 -5.52 -13.62
N THR A 75 -8.07 -5.18 -14.84
CA THR A 75 -9.29 -4.39 -15.06
C THR A 75 -10.58 -5.19 -14.91
N SER A 76 -10.52 -6.54 -14.99
CA SER A 76 -11.70 -7.35 -14.72
C SER A 76 -12.12 -7.23 -13.25
N SER A 77 -13.30 -6.67 -13.03
CA SER A 77 -14.02 -6.80 -11.78
C SER A 77 -14.28 -8.29 -11.54
N GLN A 78 -13.68 -8.85 -10.50
CA GLN A 78 -14.23 -10.07 -9.94
C GLN A 78 -15.36 -9.62 -9.02
N SER A 79 -16.57 -10.07 -9.31
CA SER A 79 -17.67 -10.09 -8.35
C SER A 79 -17.18 -10.82 -7.11
N THR A 80 -16.98 -10.05 -6.05
CA THR A 80 -16.62 -10.52 -4.72
C THR A 80 -17.70 -11.41 -4.13
#